data_AF-S9V894-F1
#
_entry.id   AF-S9V894-F1
#
_cell.length_a   1.000
_cell.length_b   1.000
_cell.length_c   1.000
_cell.angle_alpha   90.00
_cell.angle_beta   90.00
_cell.angle_gamma   90.00
#
_symmetry.space_group_name_H-M   'P 1'
#
loop_
_entity.id
_entity.type
_entity.pdbx_description
1 polymer ?
#
loop_
_entity_poly.entity_id
_entity_poly.type
_entity_poly.pdbx_seq_one_letter_code
_entity_poly.pdbx_strand_id
1 'polypeptide(L)'
;MCAAMRKLFHVNRGAAEAVALLQQRDARTYIFPGHEYTAGFMTFTERILREEERANKQLSAQIQSELRFVEAQKQQYAARVAAGLPSPPSSLADEKVQNLFLRTADPSYVTRMAHKGADAVALMEYLYNACD
;
A
#
# COMPACT_ATOMS: atom_id res chain seq x y z
N MET A 1 -3.56 -13.66 7.80
CA MET A 1 -2.87 -12.44 7.28
C MET A 1 -3.63 -11.14 7.61
N CYS A 2 -4.93 -11.02 7.32
CA CYS A 2 -5.70 -9.77 7.51
C CYS A 2 -5.72 -9.22 8.95
N ALA A 3 -5.68 -10.07 9.98
CA ALA A 3 -5.58 -9.61 11.37
C ALA A 3 -4.26 -8.87 11.66
N ALA A 4 -3.15 -9.34 11.10
CA ALA A 4 -1.85 -8.69 11.22
C ALA A 4 -1.83 -7.35 10.48
N MET A 5 -2.41 -7.30 9.27
CA MET A 5 -2.55 -6.05 8.51
C MET A 5 -3.38 -5.02 9.26
N ARG A 6 -4.50 -5.42 9.87
CA ARG A 6 -5.31 -4.53 10.72
C ARG A 6 -4.51 -3.98 11.90
N LYS A 7 -3.73 -4.82 12.58
CA LYS A 7 -2.87 -4.38 13.68
C LYS A 7 -1.83 -3.37 13.21
N LEU A 8 -1.13 -3.65 12.10
CA LEU A 8 -0.10 -2.77 11.56
C LEU A 8 -0.68 -1.44 11.05
N PHE A 9 -1.78 -1.49 10.30
CA PHE A 9 -2.44 -0.30 9.76
C PHE A 9 -2.89 0.67 10.87
N HIS A 10 -3.25 0.15 12.04
CA HIS A 10 -3.68 0.93 13.19
C HIS A 10 -2.63 1.01 14.31
N VAL A 11 -1.35 0.71 14.05
CA VAL A 11 -0.33 0.63 15.11
C VAL A 11 -0.17 1.93 15.89
N ASN A 12 -0.37 3.08 15.24
CA ASN A 12 -0.29 4.39 15.87
C ASN A 12 -1.64 4.91 16.42
N ARG A 13 -2.74 4.15 16.28
CA ARG A 13 -4.08 4.62 16.67
C ARG A 13 -4.29 4.48 18.18
N GLY A 14 -4.26 5.61 18.89
CA GLY A 14 -4.73 5.73 20.28
C GLY A 14 -6.26 5.91 20.40
N ALA A 15 -6.79 5.85 21.63
CA ALA A 15 -8.23 5.88 21.91
C ALA A 15 -8.97 7.19 21.50
N ALA A 16 -8.25 8.30 21.32
CA ALA A 16 -8.84 9.59 20.96
C ALA A 16 -7.85 10.57 20.30
N GLU A 17 -6.95 10.05 19.45
CA GLU A 17 -5.95 10.91 18.80
C GLU A 17 -6.49 11.64 17.57
N ALA A 18 -6.11 12.91 17.41
CA ALA A 18 -6.44 13.71 16.24
C ALA A 18 -5.81 13.11 14.97
N VAL A 19 -6.56 13.13 13.85
CA VAL A 19 -6.12 12.57 12.56
C VAL A 19 -4.77 13.11 12.10
N ALA A 20 -4.52 14.40 12.27
CA ALA A 20 -3.24 15.02 11.89
C ALA A 20 -2.05 14.47 12.70
N LEU A 21 -2.26 14.16 13.99
CA LEU A 21 -1.23 13.56 14.83
C LEU A 21 -0.92 12.12 14.39
N LEU A 22 -1.95 11.36 14.03
CA LEU A 22 -1.80 10.00 13.49
C LEU A 22 -0.99 10.00 12.19
N GLN A 23 -1.29 10.91 11.26
CA GLN A 23 -0.55 11.05 10.00
C GLN A 23 0.93 11.39 10.23
N GLN A 24 1.23 12.27 11.20
CA GLN A 24 2.62 12.59 11.55
C GLN A 24 3.36 11.39 12.14
N ARG A 25 2.70 10.57 12.97
CA ARG A 25 3.30 9.37 13.55
C ARG A 25 3.54 8.30 12.49
N ASP A 26 2.59 8.12 11.57
CA ASP A 26 2.74 7.20 10.44
C ASP A 26 3.92 7.61 9.55
N ALA A 27 4.09 8.91 9.26
CA ALA A 27 5.20 9.43 8.48
C ALA A 27 6.57 9.29 9.17
N ARG A 28 6.59 9.07 10.49
CA ARG A 28 7.80 8.87 11.30
C ARG A 28 7.98 7.42 11.79
N THR A 29 7.11 6.52 11.37
CA THR A 29 7.20 5.09 11.66
C THR A 29 7.84 4.41 10.46
N TYR A 30 9.03 3.86 10.64
CA TYR A 30 9.80 3.27 9.54
C TYR A 30 9.66 1.75 9.50
N ILE A 31 9.55 1.19 8.30
CA ILE A 31 9.33 -0.22 8.06
C ILE A 31 10.65 -0.87 7.60
N PHE A 32 11.09 -1.87 8.37
CA PHE A 32 12.29 -2.66 8.11
C PHE A 32 11.89 -4.11 7.84
N PRO A 33 11.64 -4.49 6.58
CA PRO A 33 11.26 -5.86 6.23
C PRO A 33 12.45 -6.81 6.26
N GLY A 34 12.19 -8.12 6.25
CA GLY A 34 13.23 -9.16 6.28
C GLY A 34 13.93 -9.42 4.94
N HIS A 35 13.39 -8.93 3.82
CA HIS A 35 13.89 -9.22 2.47
C HIS A 35 13.78 -8.01 1.54
N GLU A 36 14.66 -8.00 0.53
CA GLU A 36 14.70 -6.98 -0.54
C GLU A 36 13.80 -7.39 -1.71
N TYR A 37 12.48 -7.25 -1.52
CA TYR A 37 11.45 -7.60 -2.52
C TYR A 37 10.71 -6.39 -3.10
N THR A 38 11.14 -5.18 -2.74
CA THR A 38 10.42 -3.94 -3.07
C THR A 38 10.20 -3.76 -4.57
N ALA A 39 11.18 -4.07 -5.42
CA ALA A 39 11.04 -3.90 -6.87
C ALA A 39 9.88 -4.72 -7.48
N GLY A 40 9.75 -5.98 -7.05
CA GLY A 40 8.67 -6.87 -7.48
C GLY A 40 7.32 -6.36 -7.00
N PHE A 41 7.21 -6.07 -5.69
CA PHE A 41 5.95 -5.57 -5.11
C PHE A 41 5.52 -4.22 -5.68
N MET A 42 6.44 -3.31 -6.00
CA MET A 42 6.09 -2.03 -6.62
C MET A 42 5.55 -2.20 -8.04
N THR A 43 6.10 -3.17 -8.80
CA THR A 43 5.58 -3.51 -10.13
C THR A 43 4.19 -4.15 -10.03
N PHE A 44 4.00 -5.03 -9.05
CA PHE A 44 2.69 -5.61 -8.73
C PHE A 44 1.66 -4.52 -8.39
N THR A 45 1.99 -3.61 -7.47
CA THR A 45 1.11 -2.51 -7.05
C THR A 45 0.72 -1.63 -8.24
N GLU A 46 1.70 -1.23 -9.06
CA GLU A 46 1.45 -0.41 -10.26
C GLU A 46 0.45 -1.10 -11.20
N ARG A 47 0.65 -2.39 -11.49
CA ARG A 47 -0.25 -3.15 -12.38
C ARG A 47 -1.68 -3.16 -11.85
N ILE A 48 -1.88 -3.50 -10.57
CA ILE A 48 -3.23 -3.55 -9.98
C ILE A 48 -3.88 -2.17 -10.00
N LEU A 49 -3.15 -1.09 -9.67
CA LEU A 49 -3.72 0.25 -9.74
C LEU A 49 -4.11 0.67 -11.17
N ARG A 50 -3.35 0.25 -12.20
CA ARG A 50 -3.73 0.48 -13.60
C ARG A 50 -4.96 -0.33 -14.02
N GLU A 51 -5.13 -1.54 -13.53
CA GLU A 51 -6.38 -2.30 -13.74
C GLU A 51 -7.57 -1.61 -13.08
N GLU A 52 -7.39 -1.12 -11.85
CA GLU A 52 -8.39 -0.37 -11.11
C GLU A 52 -8.78 0.93 -11.80
N GLU A 53 -7.81 1.67 -12.35
CA GLU A 53 -8.07 2.88 -13.13
C GLU A 53 -9.00 2.61 -14.31
N ARG A 54 -8.81 1.46 -14.99
CA ARG A 54 -9.64 1.05 -16.14
C ARG A 54 -11.04 0.62 -15.70
N ALA A 55 -11.15 -0.08 -14.56
CA ALA A 55 -12.41 -0.57 -14.03
C ALA A 55 -13.27 0.54 -13.41
N ASN A 56 -12.64 1.50 -12.73
CA ASN A 56 -13.30 2.50 -11.90
C ASN A 56 -13.09 3.94 -12.41
N LYS A 57 -13.69 4.26 -13.57
CA LYS A 57 -13.56 5.59 -14.20
C LYS A 57 -13.95 6.77 -13.29
N GLN A 58 -14.89 6.58 -12.37
CA GLN A 58 -15.34 7.60 -11.41
C GLN A 58 -14.25 7.99 -10.38
N LEU A 59 -13.32 7.08 -10.10
CA LEU A 59 -12.21 7.29 -9.15
C LEU A 59 -10.87 7.51 -9.86
N SER A 60 -10.87 7.71 -11.18
CA SER A 60 -9.67 7.81 -12.00
C SER A 60 -8.70 8.88 -11.48
N ALA A 61 -9.17 10.06 -11.07
CA ALA A 61 -8.28 11.11 -10.53
C ALA A 61 -7.57 10.70 -9.23
N GLN A 62 -8.27 10.02 -8.32
CA GLN A 62 -7.67 9.50 -7.09
C GLN A 62 -6.66 8.39 -7.40
N ILE A 63 -7.04 7.44 -8.25
CA ILE A 63 -6.18 6.31 -8.64
C ILE A 63 -4.94 6.82 -9.38
N GLN A 64 -5.06 7.84 -10.23
CA GLN A 64 -3.92 8.50 -10.87
C GLN A 64 -2.98 9.17 -9.86
N SER A 65 -3.51 9.72 -8.77
CA SER A 65 -2.67 10.25 -7.70
C SER A 65 -1.89 9.14 -6.99
N GLU A 66 -2.52 8.01 -6.71
CA GLU A 66 -1.87 6.81 -6.15
C GLU A 66 -0.82 6.26 -7.11
N LEU A 67 -1.13 6.20 -8.42
CA LEU A 67 -0.20 5.77 -9.47
C LEU A 67 1.04 6.66 -9.55
N ARG A 68 0.87 7.99 -9.58
CA ARG A 68 2.02 8.93 -9.59
C ARG A 68 2.90 8.76 -8.36
N PHE A 69 2.30 8.52 -7.19
CA PHE A 69 3.05 8.24 -5.97
C PHE A 69 3.86 6.94 -6.11
N VAL A 70 3.22 5.85 -6.55
CA VAL A 70 3.86 4.54 -6.73
C VAL A 70 4.97 4.59 -7.78
N GLU A 71 4.77 5.30 -8.90
CA GLU A 71 5.79 5.50 -9.93
C GLU A 71 7.02 6.23 -9.38
N ALA A 72 6.80 7.31 -8.61
CA ALA A 72 7.89 8.05 -7.96
C ALA A 72 8.66 7.18 -6.96
N GLN A 73 7.95 6.40 -6.12
CA GLN A 73 8.57 5.47 -5.17
C GLN A 73 9.36 4.37 -5.89
N LYS A 74 8.81 3.79 -6.96
CA LYS A 74 9.50 2.78 -7.78
C LYS A 74 10.82 3.32 -8.35
N GLN A 75 10.82 4.55 -8.85
CA GLN A 75 12.05 5.21 -9.34
C GLN A 75 13.06 5.45 -8.20
N GLN A 76 12.59 5.93 -7.05
CA GLN A 76 13.44 6.17 -5.88
C GLN A 76 14.10 4.88 -5.39
N TYR A 77 13.34 3.79 -5.25
CA TYR A 77 13.86 2.49 -4.82
C TYR A 77 14.85 1.91 -5.85
N ALA A 78 14.54 2.01 -7.15
CA ALA A 78 15.45 1.57 -8.21
C ALA A 78 16.78 2.34 -8.18
N ALA A 79 16.75 3.65 -7.96
CA ALA A 79 17.95 4.48 -7.85
C ALA A 79 18.82 4.09 -6.64
N ARG A 80 18.19 3.79 -5.49
CA ARG A 80 18.91 3.32 -4.29
C ARG A 80 19.60 1.98 -4.55
N VAL A 81 18.86 1.02 -5.10
CA VAL A 81 19.42 -0.32 -5.42
C VAL A 81 20.55 -0.21 -6.44
N ALA A 82 20.39 0.62 -7.47
CA ALA A 82 21.46 0.88 -8.45
C ALA A 82 22.73 1.49 -7.83
N ALA A 83 22.58 2.25 -6.73
CA ALA A 83 23.69 2.79 -5.96
C ALA A 83 24.26 1.80 -4.91
N GLY A 84 23.80 0.55 -4.88
CA GLY A 84 24.20 -0.45 -3.89
C GLY A 84 23.60 -0.24 -2.51
N LEU A 85 22.54 0.58 -2.39
CA LEU A 85 21.83 0.86 -1.15
C LEU A 85 20.55 0.03 -1.05
N PRO A 86 20.15 -0.40 0.17
CA PRO A 86 18.88 -1.09 0.38
C PRO A 86 17.71 -0.17 0.02
N SER A 87 16.63 -0.74 -0.53
CA SER A 87 15.41 0.02 -0.81
C SER A 87 14.66 0.43 0.47
N PRO A 88 14.63 -0.38 1.55
CA PRO A 88 14.14 0.08 2.84
C PRO A 88 15.03 1.18 3.47
N PRO A 89 14.52 1.88 4.50
CA PRO A 89 13.15 1.81 5.00
C PRO A 89 12.18 2.67 4.18
N SER A 90 10.91 2.23 4.12
CA SER A 90 9.76 3.08 3.80
C SER A 90 9.11 3.60 5.08
N SER A 91 8.28 4.65 5.00
CA SER A 91 7.44 5.04 6.14
C SER A 91 6.11 4.28 6.14
N LEU A 92 5.46 4.14 7.29
CA LEU A 92 4.12 3.55 7.39
C LEU A 92 3.10 4.39 6.61
N ALA A 93 3.29 5.71 6.53
CA ALA A 93 2.46 6.57 5.68
C ALA A 93 2.56 6.17 4.20
N ASP A 94 3.77 5.89 3.72
CA ASP A 94 3.99 5.42 2.34
C ASP A 94 3.39 4.02 2.13
N GLU A 95 3.61 3.10 3.07
CA GLU A 95 3.05 1.75 3.01
C GLU A 95 1.52 1.75 2.94
N LYS A 96 0.84 2.66 3.65
CA LYS A 96 -0.62 2.80 3.57
C LYS A 96 -1.13 3.21 2.18
N VAL A 97 -0.25 3.67 1.29
CA VAL A 97 -0.57 3.97 -0.11
C VAL A 97 -0.09 2.85 -1.03
N GLN A 98 1.18 2.44 -0.93
CA GLN A 98 1.83 1.55 -1.90
C GLN A 98 1.66 0.05 -1.61
N ASN A 99 1.31 -0.34 -0.38
CA ASN A 99 1.17 -1.74 0.01
C ASN A 99 -0.30 -2.17 -0.03
N LEU A 100 -0.69 -2.81 -1.13
CA LEU A 100 -2.08 -3.23 -1.35
C LEU A 100 -2.58 -4.24 -0.32
N PHE A 101 -1.70 -5.11 0.18
CA PHE A 101 -2.03 -6.06 1.25
C PHE A 101 -2.37 -5.34 2.55
N LEU A 102 -1.59 -4.33 2.91
CA LEU A 102 -1.85 -3.50 4.09
C LEU A 102 -3.17 -2.74 3.96
N ARG A 103 -3.50 -2.26 2.76
CA ARG A 103 -4.74 -1.54 2.46
C ARG A 103 -6.00 -2.40 2.59
N THR A 104 -5.91 -3.72 2.66
CA THR A 104 -7.07 -4.57 3.03
C THR A 104 -7.61 -4.26 4.44
N ALA A 105 -6.85 -3.56 5.27
CA ALA A 105 -7.31 -3.05 6.56
C ALA A 105 -8.11 -1.73 6.47
N ASP A 106 -8.11 -1.06 5.32
CA ASP A 106 -8.86 0.17 5.07
C ASP A 106 -10.25 -0.16 4.48
N PRO A 107 -11.35 0.09 5.20
CA PRO A 107 -12.70 -0.18 4.71
C PRO A 107 -13.03 0.53 3.39
N SER A 108 -12.48 1.72 3.16
CA SER A 108 -12.72 2.47 1.93
C SER A 108 -12.07 1.79 0.72
N TYR A 109 -10.86 1.27 0.89
CA TYR A 109 -10.18 0.48 -0.12
C TYR A 109 -10.88 -0.86 -0.37
N VAL A 110 -11.31 -1.57 0.67
CA VAL A 110 -12.06 -2.82 0.52
C VAL A 110 -13.37 -2.59 -0.25
N THR A 111 -14.09 -1.51 0.06
CA THR A 111 -15.32 -1.14 -0.67
C THR A 111 -15.03 -0.84 -2.14
N ARG A 112 -13.95 -0.11 -2.43
CA ARG A 112 -13.52 0.19 -3.80
C ARG A 112 -13.19 -1.09 -4.59
N MET A 113 -12.52 -2.04 -3.95
CA MET A 113 -12.07 -3.30 -4.54
C MET A 113 -13.13 -4.41 -4.47
N ALA A 114 -14.39 -4.11 -4.10
CA ALA A 114 -15.44 -5.11 -3.87
C ALA A 114 -15.70 -6.03 -5.07
N HIS A 115 -15.40 -5.55 -6.29
CA HIS A 115 -15.52 -6.31 -7.53
C HIS A 115 -14.38 -7.34 -7.75
N LYS A 116 -13.29 -7.26 -6.98
CA LYS A 116 -12.19 -8.25 -6.92
C LYS A 116 -12.28 -9.16 -5.69
N GLY A 117 -12.96 -8.72 -4.63
CA GLY A 117 -13.22 -9.52 -3.43
C GLY A 117 -14.26 -8.85 -2.54
N ALA A 118 -15.28 -9.59 -2.11
CA ALA A 118 -16.44 -9.04 -1.40
C ALA A 118 -16.12 -8.49 0.01
N ASP A 119 -15.00 -8.90 0.59
CA ASP A 119 -14.52 -8.46 1.89
C ASP A 119 -12.99 -8.44 1.95
N ALA A 120 -12.43 -8.05 3.12
CA ALA A 120 -10.99 -7.94 3.32
C ALA A 120 -10.24 -9.28 3.21
N VAL A 121 -10.89 -10.42 3.46
CA VAL A 121 -10.27 -11.75 3.37
C VAL A 121 -10.25 -12.20 1.92
N ALA A 122 -11.39 -12.13 1.23
CA ALA A 122 -11.46 -12.45 -0.20
C ALA A 122 -10.53 -11.54 -1.03
N LEU A 123 -10.45 -10.25 -0.69
CA LEU A 123 -9.53 -9.33 -1.34
C LEU A 123 -8.06 -9.68 -1.07
N MET A 124 -7.72 -10.10 0.15
CA MET A 124 -6.36 -10.56 0.47
C MET A 124 -5.99 -11.79 -0.36
N GLU A 125 -6.90 -12.76 -0.48
CA GLU A 125 -6.68 -13.96 -1.30
C GLU A 125 -6.50 -13.60 -2.79
N TYR A 126 -7.33 -12.71 -3.33
CA TYR A 126 -7.17 -12.20 -4.69
C TYR A 126 -5.78 -11.57 -4.89
N LEU A 127 -5.39 -10.65 -4.00
CA LEU A 127 -4.10 -9.97 -4.10
C LEU A 127 -2.93 -10.95 -3.97
N TYR A 128 -3.05 -11.95 -3.10
CA TYR A 128 -2.01 -12.96 -2.90
C TYR A 128 -1.81 -13.80 -4.16
N ASN A 129 -2.89 -14.31 -4.75
CA ASN A 129 -2.85 -15.09 -5.99
C ASN A 129 -2.42 -14.26 -7.19
N ALA A 130 -2.69 -12.96 -7.19
CA ALA A 130 -2.25 -12.06 -8.25
C ALA A 130 -0.77 -11.67 -8.11
N CYS A 131 -0.14 -11.84 -6.95
CA CYS A 131 1.22 -11.38 -6.69
C CYS A 131 2.32 -12.37 -7.15
N ASP A 132 1.93 -13.55 -7.63
CA ASP A 132 2.83 -14.49 -8.30
C ASP A 132 3.34 -13.99 -9.65
#